data_AF-A0A5A9NE75-F1
#
_entry.id   AF-A0A5A9NE75-F1
#
_cell.length_a   1.000
_cell.length_b   1.000
_cell.length_c   1.000
_cell.angle_alpha   90.00
_cell.angle_beta   90.00
_cell.angle_gamma   90.00
#
_symmetry.space_group_name_H-M   'P 1'
#
loop_
_entity.id
_entity.type
_entity.pdbx_description
1 polymer ?
#
loop_
_entity_poly.entity_id
_entity_poly.type
_entity_poly.pdbx_seq_one_letter_code
_entity_poly.pdbx_strand_id
1 'polypeptide(L)'
;MMSWFGRNAVIGLGVGVTVSTGLIALLIIKETLRRRTRRLLLHDTSSGLPNDTVDTAALTAAVRGLSPEQHMELRKTLDDVMKSVSSLRNEIAELREGLSDITATIAEDVKRTVEESRRSRRRRAFLPRERSDSMSSSSIYFAASAGPDSLYGDSEVGYTTAYSNVESDYTDRETDKDGEDERDSDEEESCATVLTLRQEDDEDVGLALDSFLEVPSAELALLLAQSDLLHAGDSGKKAEGFQLLTENRPLYGDDVEFVWRLARAYKDMCETTDGREEKKNYAEQGHYEVEAALNRNGLSAECHKWFAILAHVSSQHESIHGKVKSSYVLKEHLDRALALHDDDAICFYLLGRWCLEMSSLSWLERKTAATLYKTPPTTSLNDALENFLKAEELNPGSSRTVRLYIAKCHKELGNISEARNWVQLAQSTSTETNEDAGNIVLQEELKGLIDNTADLSTSRLNN
;
A
#
# COMPACT_ATOMS: atom_id res chain seq x y z
N MET A 1 45.08 -31.41 -48.20
CA MET A 1 45.36 -32.04 -46.88
C MET A 1 45.46 -30.91 -45.88
N MET A 2 44.38 -30.62 -45.14
CA MET A 2 44.15 -31.03 -43.73
C MET A 2 45.17 -30.41 -42.77
N SER A 3 44.83 -29.79 -41.64
CA SER A 3 43.57 -29.33 -41.06
C SER A 3 43.97 -28.50 -39.84
N TRP A 4 43.33 -27.34 -39.70
CA TRP A 4 43.51 -26.38 -38.62
C TRP A 4 42.59 -26.76 -37.46
N PHE A 5 43.04 -27.64 -36.56
CA PHE A 5 42.34 -27.91 -35.28
C PHE A 5 43.36 -28.43 -34.27
N GLY A 6 43.48 -27.74 -33.13
CA GLY A 6 44.27 -28.26 -32.01
C GLY A 6 44.93 -27.19 -31.15
N ARG A 7 44.16 -26.21 -30.67
CA ARG A 7 44.51 -25.33 -29.54
C ARG A 7 43.27 -24.50 -29.20
N ASN A 8 42.33 -25.10 -28.47
CA ASN A 8 41.27 -24.45 -27.68
C ASN A 8 40.39 -25.57 -27.12
N ALA A 9 40.88 -26.27 -26.10
CA ALA A 9 40.11 -27.29 -25.40
C ALA A 9 40.52 -27.38 -23.92
N VAL A 10 40.74 -26.25 -23.24
CA VAL A 10 40.87 -26.23 -21.76
C VAL A 10 40.44 -24.88 -21.17
N ILE A 11 39.29 -24.31 -21.55
CA ILE A 11 38.63 -23.28 -20.74
C ILE A 11 37.12 -23.44 -20.96
N GLY A 12 36.50 -24.31 -20.18
CA GLY A 12 35.08 -24.62 -20.38
C GLY A 12 34.49 -25.61 -19.38
N LEU A 13 34.97 -25.61 -18.14
CA LEU A 13 34.37 -26.32 -17.01
C LEU A 13 34.73 -25.58 -15.72
N GLY A 14 34.11 -24.42 -15.51
CA GLY A 14 34.35 -23.61 -14.31
C GLY A 14 33.17 -22.78 -13.82
N VAL A 15 32.11 -22.63 -14.62
CA VAL A 15 30.96 -21.77 -14.28
C VAL A 15 29.66 -22.55 -14.07
N GLY A 16 29.62 -23.84 -14.41
CA GLY A 16 28.43 -24.68 -14.20
C GLY A 16 28.28 -25.30 -12.81
N VAL A 17 29.34 -25.35 -12.00
CA VAL A 17 29.32 -26.02 -10.70
C VAL A 17 29.01 -25.04 -9.55
N THR A 18 29.33 -23.76 -9.69
CA THR A 18 29.18 -22.76 -8.61
C THR A 18 27.72 -22.37 -8.35
N VAL A 19 26.86 -22.37 -9.37
CA VAL A 19 25.42 -22.10 -9.18
C VAL A 19 24.73 -23.29 -8.51
N SER A 20 25.09 -24.52 -8.89
CA SER A 20 24.54 -25.73 -8.27
C SER A 20 25.00 -25.92 -6.81
N THR A 21 26.25 -25.58 -6.48
CA THR A 21 26.73 -25.67 -5.10
C THR A 21 26.15 -24.58 -4.21
N GLY A 22 25.87 -23.40 -4.76
CA GLY A 22 25.14 -22.33 -4.07
C GLY A 22 23.72 -22.75 -3.71
N LEU A 23 22.99 -23.38 -4.64
CA LEU A 23 21.62 -23.84 -4.42
C LEU A 23 21.56 -25.02 -3.43
N ILE A 24 22.54 -25.93 -3.50
CA ILE A 24 22.68 -27.03 -2.52
C ILE A 24 23.09 -26.49 -1.15
N ALA A 25 23.98 -25.51 -1.08
CA ALA A 25 24.34 -24.85 0.18
C ALA A 25 23.14 -24.12 0.79
N LEU A 26 22.32 -23.45 -0.02
CA LEU A 26 21.10 -22.77 0.41
C LEU A 26 20.04 -23.78 0.90
N LEU A 27 19.88 -24.91 0.21
CA LEU A 27 19.02 -26.00 0.66
C LEU A 27 19.52 -26.66 1.96
N ILE A 28 20.83 -26.83 2.12
CA ILE A 28 21.44 -27.35 3.36
C ILE A 28 21.27 -26.34 4.50
N ILE A 29 21.44 -25.04 4.24
CA ILE A 29 21.19 -23.97 5.22
C ILE A 29 19.71 -23.94 5.60
N LYS A 30 18.79 -24.00 4.63
CA LYS A 30 17.34 -24.08 4.86
C LYS A 30 16.93 -25.32 5.65
N GLU A 31 17.56 -26.46 5.40
CA GLU A 31 17.29 -27.72 6.11
C GLU A 31 17.92 -27.76 7.52
N THR A 32 19.12 -27.20 7.69
CA THR A 32 19.78 -27.11 9.00
C THR A 32 19.11 -26.08 9.90
N LEU A 33 18.62 -24.96 9.35
CA LEU A 33 17.76 -24.00 10.06
C LEU A 33 16.42 -24.64 10.43
N ARG A 34 15.71 -25.33 9.50
CA ARG A 34 14.50 -26.09 9.84
C ARG A 34 14.72 -27.10 10.97
N ARG A 35 15.86 -27.80 10.99
CA ARG A 35 16.21 -28.73 12.08
C ARG A 35 16.56 -28.03 13.39
N ARG A 36 17.15 -26.83 13.34
CA ARG A 36 17.48 -26.03 14.52
C ARG A 36 16.22 -25.42 15.13
N THR A 37 15.29 -24.94 14.31
CA THR A 37 13.97 -24.46 14.73
C THR A 37 13.12 -25.59 15.30
N ARG A 38 13.13 -26.79 14.69
CA ARG A 38 12.49 -27.98 15.30
C ARG A 38 13.10 -28.36 16.66
N ARG A 39 14.41 -28.18 16.84
CA ARG A 39 15.06 -28.43 18.13
C ARG A 39 14.75 -27.34 19.16
N LEU A 40 14.64 -26.08 18.75
CA LEU A 40 14.24 -24.97 19.62
C LEU A 40 12.77 -25.11 20.03
N LEU A 41 11.87 -25.45 19.10
CA LEU A 41 10.47 -25.76 19.40
C LEU A 41 10.31 -26.97 20.33
N LEU A 42 11.15 -28.00 20.21
CA LEU A 42 11.19 -29.13 21.15
C LEU A 42 11.81 -28.77 22.51
N HIS A 43 12.61 -27.71 22.59
CA HIS A 43 13.22 -27.23 23.83
C HIS A 43 12.31 -26.21 24.55
N ASP A 44 11.52 -25.42 23.81
CA ASP A 44 10.52 -24.48 24.35
C ASP A 44 9.18 -25.15 24.69
N THR A 45 8.83 -26.28 24.07
CA THR A 45 7.70 -27.11 24.54
C THR A 45 7.97 -27.79 25.90
N SER A 46 9.18 -27.67 26.45
CA SER A 46 9.54 -28.11 27.80
C SER A 46 9.45 -26.99 28.85
N SER A 47 9.20 -25.73 28.47
CA SER A 47 9.14 -24.62 29.42
C SER A 47 7.97 -23.69 29.14
N GLY A 48 6.83 -24.07 29.72
CA GLY A 48 5.83 -23.18 30.31
C GLY A 48 5.26 -22.05 29.45
N LEU A 49 4.17 -22.34 28.76
CA LEU A 49 3.10 -21.36 28.50
C LEU A 49 1.79 -21.89 29.12
N PRO A 50 0.98 -21.03 29.77
CA PRO A 50 -0.30 -21.39 30.34
C PRO A 50 -1.30 -21.56 29.19
N ASN A 51 -1.60 -22.81 28.86
CA ASN A 51 -2.73 -23.14 28.00
C ASN A 51 -4.03 -22.74 28.70
N ASP A 52 -4.84 -21.89 28.05
CA ASP A 52 -6.30 -22.00 28.12
C ASP A 52 -6.68 -23.38 27.57
N THR A 53 -6.52 -24.36 28.43
CA THR A 53 -6.88 -25.74 28.17
C THR A 53 -8.36 -25.83 28.45
N VAL A 54 -9.15 -26.22 27.43
CA VAL A 54 -10.29 -27.08 27.68
C VAL A 54 -9.75 -28.19 28.58
N ASP A 55 -10.21 -28.17 29.83
CA ASP A 55 -9.58 -28.87 30.95
C ASP A 55 -9.58 -30.37 30.64
N THR A 56 -8.50 -30.88 30.03
CA THR A 56 -8.41 -32.24 29.49
C THR A 56 -8.61 -33.27 30.60
N ALA A 57 -8.26 -32.90 31.84
CA ALA A 57 -8.54 -33.63 33.05
C ALA A 57 -10.04 -33.65 33.42
N ALA A 58 -10.76 -32.53 33.29
CA ALA A 58 -12.20 -32.49 33.53
C ALA A 58 -12.98 -33.22 32.43
N LEU A 59 -12.53 -33.14 31.18
CA LEU A 59 -13.16 -33.82 30.04
C LEU A 59 -12.95 -35.33 30.11
N THR A 60 -11.76 -35.79 30.54
CA THR A 60 -11.52 -37.22 30.81
C THR A 60 -12.24 -37.73 32.05
N ALA A 61 -12.42 -36.90 33.10
CA ALA A 61 -13.25 -37.23 34.25
C ALA A 61 -14.74 -37.32 33.89
N ALA A 62 -15.25 -36.38 33.09
CA ALA A 62 -16.63 -36.37 32.59
C ALA A 62 -16.91 -37.58 31.69
N VAL A 63 -15.98 -37.93 30.79
CA VAL A 63 -16.10 -39.11 29.94
C VAL A 63 -16.06 -40.40 30.78
N ARG A 64 -15.25 -40.50 31.84
CA ARG A 64 -15.22 -41.68 32.73
C ARG A 64 -16.49 -41.86 33.58
N GLY A 65 -17.28 -40.80 33.78
CA GLY A 65 -18.52 -40.82 34.56
C GLY A 65 -19.78 -41.24 33.77
N LEU A 66 -19.66 -41.48 32.47
CA LEU A 66 -20.80 -41.78 31.60
C LEU A 66 -21.25 -43.25 31.71
N SER A 67 -22.56 -43.47 31.56
CA SER A 67 -23.13 -44.82 31.43
C SER A 67 -22.66 -45.49 30.12
N PRO A 68 -22.52 -46.82 30.07
CA PRO A 68 -22.14 -47.54 28.84
C PRO A 68 -23.05 -47.24 27.63
N GLU A 69 -24.31 -46.88 27.83
CA GLU A 69 -25.22 -46.44 26.75
C GLU A 69 -24.84 -45.05 26.20
N GLN A 70 -24.49 -44.12 27.08
CA GLN A 70 -24.06 -42.76 26.70
C GLN A 70 -22.70 -42.75 26.00
N HIS A 71 -21.81 -43.67 26.38
CA HIS A 71 -20.55 -43.89 25.67
C HIS A 71 -20.75 -44.36 24.23
N MET A 72 -21.76 -45.19 23.99
CA MET A 72 -22.09 -45.67 22.65
C MET A 72 -22.68 -44.55 21.79
N GLU A 73 -23.56 -43.74 22.38
CA GLU A 73 -24.15 -42.58 21.72
C GLU A 73 -23.10 -41.51 21.39
N LEU A 74 -22.17 -41.22 22.30
CA LEU A 74 -21.06 -40.30 22.06
C LEU A 74 -20.12 -40.77 20.94
N ARG A 75 -19.84 -42.07 20.86
CA ARG A 75 -19.04 -42.62 19.76
C ARG A 75 -19.77 -42.50 18.44
N LYS A 76 -21.07 -42.77 18.43
CA LYS A 76 -21.91 -42.64 17.24
C LYS A 76 -21.96 -41.19 16.74
N THR A 77 -22.16 -40.22 17.64
CA THR A 77 -22.16 -38.80 17.26
C THR A 77 -20.79 -38.33 16.78
N LEU A 78 -19.70 -38.81 17.40
CA LEU A 78 -18.35 -38.51 16.94
C LEU A 78 -18.08 -39.10 15.54
N ASP A 79 -18.50 -40.34 15.29
CA ASP A 79 -18.39 -40.99 13.98
C ASP A 79 -19.23 -40.23 12.92
N ASP A 80 -20.44 -39.79 13.26
CA ASP A 80 -21.29 -38.98 12.38
C ASP A 80 -20.63 -37.62 12.05
N VAL A 81 -20.01 -36.97 13.04
CA VAL A 81 -19.26 -35.71 12.84
C VAL A 81 -18.00 -35.95 11.99
N MET A 82 -17.25 -37.03 12.22
CA MET A 82 -16.10 -37.36 11.37
C MET A 82 -16.53 -37.64 9.93
N LYS A 83 -17.69 -38.27 9.74
CA LYS A 83 -18.28 -38.51 8.42
C LYS A 83 -18.72 -37.21 7.74
N SER A 84 -19.32 -36.28 8.47
CA SER A 84 -19.70 -34.97 7.90
C SER A 84 -18.47 -34.13 7.54
N VAL A 85 -17.42 -34.15 8.38
CA VAL A 85 -16.16 -33.45 8.09
C VAL A 85 -15.46 -34.03 6.88
N SER A 86 -15.44 -35.36 6.72
CA SER A 86 -14.86 -35.99 5.52
C SER A 86 -15.68 -35.70 4.25
N SER A 87 -17.02 -35.68 4.33
CA SER A 87 -17.87 -35.23 3.21
C SER A 87 -17.54 -33.80 2.81
N LEU A 88 -17.48 -32.88 3.78
CA LEU A 88 -17.17 -31.48 3.53
C LEU A 88 -15.79 -31.30 2.90
N ARG A 89 -14.79 -32.07 3.33
CA ARG A 89 -13.45 -32.04 2.72
C ARG A 89 -13.46 -32.49 1.27
N ASN A 90 -14.30 -33.47 0.93
CA ASN A 90 -14.46 -33.93 -0.46
C ASN A 90 -15.20 -32.88 -1.29
N GLU A 91 -16.27 -32.27 -0.77
CA GLU A 91 -17.01 -31.20 -1.44
C GLU A 91 -16.11 -29.97 -1.71
N ILE A 92 -15.25 -29.60 -0.75
CA ILE A 92 -14.26 -28.54 -0.93
C ILE A 92 -13.24 -28.91 -2.02
N ALA A 93 -12.83 -30.18 -2.10
CA ALA A 93 -11.92 -30.64 -3.14
C ALA A 93 -12.57 -30.58 -4.54
N GLU A 94 -13.83 -31.01 -4.66
CA GLU A 94 -14.61 -30.93 -5.90
C GLU A 94 -14.84 -29.47 -6.33
N LEU A 95 -15.14 -28.58 -5.39
CA LEU A 95 -15.28 -27.14 -5.66
C LEU A 95 -13.96 -26.52 -6.14
N ARG A 96 -12.82 -26.94 -5.56
CA ARG A 96 -11.51 -26.47 -5.97
C ARG A 96 -11.15 -26.94 -7.38
N GLU A 97 -11.45 -28.19 -7.71
CA GLU A 97 -11.27 -28.73 -9.07
C GLU A 97 -12.17 -27.99 -10.07
N GLY A 98 -13.45 -27.80 -9.74
CA GLY A 98 -14.37 -27.04 -10.58
C GLY A 98 -13.95 -25.58 -10.78
N LEU A 99 -13.43 -24.90 -9.74
CA LEU A 99 -12.91 -23.54 -9.87
C LEU A 99 -11.67 -23.51 -10.80
N SER A 100 -10.77 -24.49 -10.67
CA SER A 100 -9.60 -24.64 -11.53
C SER A 100 -10.01 -24.80 -13.00
N ASP A 101 -10.99 -25.66 -13.29
CA ASP A 101 -11.51 -25.86 -14.64
C ASP A 101 -12.16 -24.59 -15.22
N ILE A 102 -12.93 -23.86 -14.40
CA ILE A 102 -13.50 -22.57 -14.81
C ILE A 102 -12.39 -21.57 -15.13
N THR A 103 -11.36 -21.48 -14.29
CA THR A 103 -10.23 -20.58 -14.58
C THR A 103 -9.47 -20.96 -15.86
N ALA A 104 -9.30 -22.25 -16.13
CA ALA A 104 -8.69 -22.74 -17.36
C ALA A 104 -9.53 -22.40 -18.60
N THR A 105 -10.85 -22.59 -18.53
CA THR A 105 -11.76 -22.23 -19.64
C THR A 105 -11.79 -20.72 -19.90
N ILE A 106 -11.79 -19.88 -18.85
CA ILE A 106 -11.70 -18.42 -18.98
C ILE A 106 -10.37 -18.03 -19.63
N ALA A 107 -9.26 -18.63 -19.21
CA ALA A 107 -7.94 -18.37 -19.79
C ALA A 107 -7.89 -18.73 -21.29
N GLU A 108 -8.47 -19.87 -21.69
CA GLU A 108 -8.58 -20.26 -23.09
C GLU A 108 -9.46 -19.30 -23.90
N ASP A 109 -10.57 -18.85 -23.34
CA ASP A 109 -11.48 -17.90 -23.98
C ASP A 109 -10.85 -16.51 -24.16
N VAL A 110 -10.12 -16.03 -23.16
CA VAL A 110 -9.34 -14.79 -23.25
C VAL A 110 -8.24 -14.94 -24.30
N LYS A 111 -7.52 -16.06 -24.33
CA LYS A 111 -6.50 -16.33 -25.35
C LYS A 111 -7.10 -16.34 -26.76
N ARG A 112 -8.28 -16.95 -26.94
CA ARG A 112 -9.01 -16.98 -28.21
C ARG A 112 -9.45 -15.59 -28.65
N THR A 113 -10.04 -14.79 -27.76
CA THR A 113 -10.50 -13.43 -28.08
C THR A 113 -9.34 -12.47 -28.40
N VAL A 114 -8.21 -12.62 -27.72
CA VAL A 114 -6.97 -11.87 -28.04
C VAL A 114 -6.43 -12.26 -29.42
N GLU A 115 -6.42 -13.56 -29.74
CA GLU A 115 -5.96 -14.06 -31.04
C GLU A 115 -6.90 -13.63 -32.19
N GLU A 116 -8.21 -13.66 -31.98
CA GLU A 116 -9.20 -13.11 -32.94
C GLU A 116 -9.06 -11.60 -33.14
N SER A 117 -8.78 -10.86 -32.06
CA SER A 117 -8.50 -9.42 -32.11
C SER A 117 -7.19 -9.10 -32.84
N ARG A 118 -6.17 -9.97 -32.71
CA ARG A 118 -4.91 -9.88 -33.48
C ARG A 118 -5.13 -10.18 -34.96
N ARG A 119 -5.91 -11.22 -35.30
CA ARG A 119 -6.30 -11.54 -36.69
C ARG A 119 -7.11 -10.43 -37.35
N SER A 120 -8.02 -9.80 -36.61
CA SER A 120 -8.80 -8.65 -37.07
C SER A 120 -7.95 -7.41 -37.34
N ARG A 121 -6.89 -7.19 -36.54
CA ARG A 121 -5.90 -6.12 -36.78
C ARG A 121 -5.02 -6.42 -38.00
N ARG A 122 -4.59 -7.66 -38.21
CA ARG A 122 -3.82 -8.07 -39.40
C ARG A 122 -4.63 -7.93 -40.70
N ARG A 123 -5.95 -8.17 -40.67
CA ARG A 123 -6.84 -7.93 -41.83
C ARG A 123 -7.01 -6.44 -42.15
N ARG A 124 -6.97 -5.55 -41.15
CA ARG A 124 -7.01 -4.08 -41.35
C ARG A 124 -5.71 -3.50 -41.90
N ALA A 125 -4.56 -4.14 -41.64
CA ALA A 125 -3.25 -3.70 -42.13
C ALA A 125 -3.03 -3.96 -43.64
N PHE A 126 -3.88 -4.76 -44.29
CA PHE A 126 -3.76 -5.15 -45.71
C PHE A 126 -4.70 -4.42 -46.68
N LEU A 127 -5.40 -3.37 -46.23
CA LEU A 127 -6.14 -2.50 -47.16
C LEU A 127 -5.23 -1.33 -47.60
N PRO A 128 -4.92 -1.19 -48.90
CA PRO A 128 -4.21 -0.01 -49.39
C PRO A 128 -5.07 1.21 -49.09
N ARG A 129 -4.48 2.21 -48.44
CA ARG A 129 -5.11 3.52 -48.24
C ARG A 129 -5.20 4.21 -49.61
N GLU A 130 -6.34 4.09 -50.28
CA GLU A 130 -6.67 4.94 -51.42
C GLU A 130 -6.66 6.40 -50.96
N ARG A 131 -5.80 7.21 -51.58
CA ARG A 131 -5.84 8.67 -51.48
C ARG A 131 -7.08 9.13 -52.24
N SER A 132 -8.13 9.47 -51.52
CA SER A 132 -9.21 10.30 -52.06
C SER A 132 -8.80 11.76 -51.93
N ASP A 133 -8.43 12.37 -53.06
CA ASP A 133 -8.41 13.82 -53.20
C ASP A 133 -9.84 14.33 -53.05
N SER A 134 -10.08 15.10 -52.00
CA SER A 134 -11.34 15.84 -51.83
C SER A 134 -11.02 17.19 -51.22
N MET A 135 -10.78 18.14 -52.13
CA MET A 135 -10.88 19.58 -51.87
C MET A 135 -12.34 19.92 -51.57
N SER A 136 -12.81 19.69 -50.34
CA SER A 136 -14.07 20.27 -49.87
C SER A 136 -14.22 20.11 -48.37
N SER A 137 -14.06 21.21 -47.62
CA SER A 137 -14.80 21.58 -46.39
C SER A 137 -14.02 22.71 -45.71
N SER A 138 -14.48 23.95 -45.84
CA SER A 138 -15.48 24.62 -44.98
C SER A 138 -14.91 25.02 -43.62
N SER A 139 -14.14 26.11 -43.59
CA SER A 139 -13.82 26.83 -42.36
C SER A 139 -14.99 27.75 -41.98
N ILE A 140 -15.54 27.52 -40.78
CA ILE A 140 -16.50 28.43 -40.15
C ILE A 140 -15.70 29.56 -39.52
N TYR A 141 -15.72 30.74 -40.16
CA TYR A 141 -15.23 31.97 -39.55
C TYR A 141 -16.31 32.55 -38.64
N PHE A 142 -15.99 32.70 -37.36
CA PHE A 142 -16.76 33.48 -36.41
C PHE A 142 -16.04 34.83 -36.25
N ALA A 143 -16.53 35.88 -36.90
CA ALA A 143 -16.08 37.25 -36.67
C ALA A 143 -17.30 38.19 -36.68
N ALA A 144 -17.53 38.82 -35.54
CA ALA A 144 -18.67 39.67 -35.26
C ALA A 144 -18.67 40.94 -36.12
N SER A 145 -19.86 41.28 -36.61
CA SER A 145 -20.19 42.50 -37.33
C SER A 145 -20.24 43.71 -36.40
N ALA A 146 -19.46 44.75 -36.70
CA ALA A 146 -19.74 46.13 -36.33
C ALA A 146 -19.95 46.93 -37.63
N GLY A 147 -21.11 47.59 -37.72
CA GLY A 147 -21.61 48.26 -38.93
C GLY A 147 -20.96 49.62 -39.24
N PRO A 148 -21.32 50.21 -40.40
CA PRO A 148 -20.65 51.38 -40.95
C PRO A 148 -21.32 52.72 -40.60
N ASP A 149 -20.63 53.80 -41.00
CA ASP A 149 -21.00 55.23 -41.05
C ASP A 149 -20.73 56.10 -39.82
N SER A 150 -19.68 56.93 -39.88
CA SER A 150 -19.81 58.28 -40.47
C SER A 150 -18.47 59.05 -40.43
N LEU A 151 -18.13 59.65 -41.58
CA LEU A 151 -17.62 61.01 -41.81
C LEU A 151 -16.74 61.74 -40.75
N TYR A 152 -15.66 62.36 -41.25
CA TYR A 152 -14.72 63.34 -40.66
C TYR A 152 -13.50 62.83 -39.88
N GLY A 153 -12.32 63.31 -40.31
CA GLY A 153 -11.36 63.91 -39.39
C GLY A 153 -10.09 63.12 -39.08
N ASP A 154 -9.02 63.49 -39.80
CA ASP A 154 -7.70 63.85 -39.27
C ASP A 154 -6.80 62.80 -38.59
N SER A 155 -5.56 62.70 -39.12
CA SER A 155 -4.29 62.44 -38.40
C SER A 155 -4.14 61.11 -37.61
N GLU A 156 -3.01 60.44 -37.44
CA GLU A 156 -1.59 60.76 -37.55
C GLU A 156 -0.79 59.44 -37.30
N VAL A 157 0.48 59.38 -37.73
CA VAL A 157 1.56 58.48 -37.23
C VAL A 157 1.48 56.99 -37.66
N GLY A 158 2.30 56.45 -38.59
CA GLY A 158 3.77 56.46 -38.66
C GLY A 158 4.33 55.47 -37.63
N TYR A 159 5.12 54.43 -37.86
CA TYR A 159 6.32 54.20 -38.67
C TYR A 159 6.52 52.66 -38.67
N THR A 160 6.79 52.01 -39.80
CA THR A 160 8.09 51.85 -40.48
C THR A 160 8.95 50.72 -39.93
N THR A 161 9.18 49.79 -40.85
CA THR A 161 10.06 48.62 -40.94
C THR A 161 11.57 48.92 -40.90
N ALA A 162 12.35 47.82 -40.83
CA ALA A 162 13.72 47.60 -41.32
C ALA A 162 14.76 47.43 -40.18
N TYR A 163 15.29 46.23 -39.98
CA TYR A 163 16.38 45.54 -40.70
C TYR A 163 17.80 45.98 -40.29
N SER A 164 18.57 44.93 -40.00
CA SER A 164 20.00 44.70 -40.25
C SER A 164 21.07 45.25 -39.32
N ASN A 165 21.90 44.27 -38.91
CA ASN A 165 23.35 44.26 -38.76
C ASN A 165 23.96 45.02 -37.58
N VAL A 166 24.91 44.35 -36.91
CA VAL A 166 26.32 44.77 -36.94
C VAL A 166 27.20 43.68 -36.30
N GLU A 167 28.20 43.28 -37.10
CA GLU A 167 29.45 42.58 -36.79
C GLU A 167 30.22 43.18 -35.60
N SER A 168 31.02 42.40 -34.87
CA SER A 168 32.49 42.61 -34.81
C SER A 168 33.21 41.81 -33.71
N ASP A 169 34.45 41.51 -34.06
CA ASP A 169 35.51 40.63 -33.55
C ASP A 169 36.27 41.10 -32.28
N TYR A 170 37.24 40.26 -31.84
CA TYR A 170 38.29 40.39 -30.80
C TYR A 170 37.91 39.96 -29.35
N THR A 171 38.68 39.16 -28.58
CA THR A 171 40.11 38.76 -28.55
C THR A 171 40.32 37.43 -27.79
N ASP A 172 41.39 36.75 -28.18
CA ASP A 172 42.18 35.70 -27.53
C ASP A 172 42.58 35.96 -26.05
N ARG A 173 42.41 34.95 -25.17
CA ARG A 173 43.24 34.74 -23.98
C ARG A 173 43.05 33.34 -23.37
N GLU A 174 44.11 32.53 -23.42
CA GLU A 174 44.25 31.34 -22.59
C GLU A 174 44.44 31.68 -21.10
N THR A 175 43.82 30.90 -20.21
CA THR A 175 44.34 30.62 -18.87
C THR A 175 43.70 29.36 -18.30
N ASP A 176 44.52 28.34 -18.05
CA ASP A 176 44.20 27.20 -17.20
C ASP A 176 43.94 27.64 -15.75
N LYS A 177 42.83 27.19 -15.13
CA LYS A 177 42.80 26.66 -13.76
C LYS A 177 41.41 26.22 -13.29
N ASP A 178 41.36 24.98 -12.85
CA ASP A 178 40.59 24.35 -11.77
C ASP A 178 39.49 25.17 -11.08
N GLY A 179 38.29 24.61 -11.06
CA GLY A 179 37.19 25.02 -10.21
C GLY A 179 35.95 24.17 -10.49
N GLU A 180 35.68 23.23 -9.59
CA GLU A 180 34.43 22.49 -9.50
C GLU A 180 33.24 23.44 -9.26
N ASP A 181 32.06 22.90 -9.53
CA ASP A 181 30.71 23.43 -9.35
C ASP A 181 30.19 24.32 -10.48
N GLU A 182 29.15 23.84 -11.18
CA GLU A 182 27.83 24.46 -11.13
C GLU A 182 26.73 23.67 -11.86
N ARG A 183 25.62 23.52 -11.11
CA ARG A 183 24.21 23.75 -11.50
C ARG A 183 23.49 22.80 -12.47
N ASP A 184 22.41 22.24 -11.91
CA ASP A 184 21.02 22.33 -12.38
C ASP A 184 20.77 22.29 -13.88
N SER A 185 20.14 21.18 -14.31
CA SER A 185 19.19 21.20 -15.41
C SER A 185 17.99 20.34 -15.02
N ASP A 186 16.99 21.00 -14.45
CA ASP A 186 15.61 20.56 -14.51
C ASP A 186 15.17 20.55 -15.97
N GLU A 187 14.78 19.41 -16.53
CA GLU A 187 13.70 19.36 -17.52
C GLU A 187 12.87 18.09 -17.31
N GLU A 188 11.56 18.33 -17.20
CA GLU A 188 10.48 17.39 -17.00
C GLU A 188 10.28 16.48 -18.22
N GLU A 189 10.06 15.18 -18.01
CA GLU A 189 9.31 14.36 -18.97
C GLU A 189 8.19 13.60 -18.25
N SER A 190 7.07 14.32 -18.11
CA SER A 190 5.75 13.79 -17.83
C SER A 190 5.09 13.42 -19.15
N CYS A 191 4.89 12.12 -19.42
CA CYS A 191 3.66 11.56 -20.03
C CYS A 191 3.80 10.04 -20.30
N ALA A 192 2.87 9.27 -19.71
CA ALA A 192 2.32 8.02 -20.21
C ALA A 192 3.28 6.97 -20.80
N THR A 193 3.84 6.12 -19.93
CA THR A 193 4.42 4.84 -20.37
C THR A 193 3.32 3.88 -20.81
N VAL A 194 3.02 3.93 -22.11
CA VAL A 194 2.43 2.81 -22.84
C VAL A 194 3.36 1.60 -22.64
N LEU A 195 2.88 0.58 -21.93
CA LEU A 195 3.50 -0.73 -21.86
C LEU A 195 3.58 -1.31 -23.27
N THR A 196 4.68 -1.04 -23.96
CA THR A 196 5.08 -1.83 -25.11
C THR A 196 5.60 -3.15 -24.55
N LEU A 197 4.79 -4.20 -24.72
CA LEU A 197 5.21 -5.59 -24.56
C LEU A 197 6.45 -5.79 -25.44
N ARG A 198 7.62 -5.69 -24.82
CA ARG A 198 8.87 -6.10 -25.41
C ARG A 198 8.88 -7.62 -25.35
N GLN A 199 8.86 -8.19 -26.54
CA GLN A 199 8.82 -9.62 -26.80
C GLN A 199 10.14 -10.24 -26.38
N GLU A 200 10.14 -10.99 -25.28
CA GLU A 200 11.19 -11.94 -24.92
C GLU A 200 10.52 -13.29 -24.70
N ASP A 201 10.71 -14.14 -25.71
CA ASP A 201 10.65 -15.60 -25.78
C ASP A 201 9.55 -16.37 -25.03
N ASP A 202 8.63 -16.90 -25.84
CA ASP A 202 7.54 -17.82 -25.51
C ASP A 202 8.07 -19.21 -25.03
N GLU A 203 8.55 -19.34 -23.78
CA GLU A 203 8.67 -20.66 -23.12
C GLU A 203 8.20 -20.71 -21.65
N ASP A 204 7.84 -19.59 -21.00
CA ASP A 204 7.52 -19.57 -19.54
C ASP A 204 6.04 -19.37 -19.18
N VAL A 205 5.12 -19.42 -20.16
CA VAL A 205 3.68 -19.16 -19.93
C VAL A 205 2.97 -20.32 -19.19
N GLY A 206 3.68 -21.43 -18.92
CA GLY A 206 3.17 -22.55 -18.12
C GLY A 206 3.37 -22.43 -16.61
N LEU A 207 4.24 -21.51 -16.14
CA LEU A 207 4.59 -21.38 -14.72
C LEU A 207 3.94 -20.18 -14.03
N ALA A 208 3.29 -19.28 -14.78
CA ALA A 208 2.69 -18.06 -14.23
C ALA A 208 1.27 -18.25 -13.66
N LEU A 209 0.63 -19.40 -13.87
CA LEU A 209 -0.75 -19.65 -13.39
C LEU A 209 -0.78 -20.27 -11.97
N ASP A 210 0.34 -20.78 -11.46
CA ASP A 210 0.42 -21.41 -10.13
C ASP A 210 0.60 -20.38 -9.00
N SER A 211 0.95 -19.14 -9.34
CA SER A 211 1.22 -18.05 -8.37
C SER A 211 -0.03 -17.44 -7.73
N PHE A 212 -1.24 -17.78 -8.18
CA PHE A 212 -2.46 -17.12 -7.69
C PHE A 212 -3.06 -17.77 -6.44
N LEU A 213 -2.67 -18.99 -6.06
CA LEU A 213 -3.24 -19.72 -4.92
C LEU A 213 -2.22 -20.66 -4.24
N GLU A 214 -0.98 -20.24 -4.03
CA GLU A 214 -0.12 -20.92 -3.06
C GLU A 214 -0.68 -20.67 -1.67
N VAL A 215 -1.52 -21.59 -1.20
CA VAL A 215 -1.95 -21.63 0.19
C VAL A 215 -0.68 -21.61 1.04
N PRO A 216 -0.53 -20.64 1.95
CA PRO A 216 0.64 -20.58 2.82
C PRO A 216 0.88 -21.95 3.42
N SER A 217 2.11 -22.46 3.30
CA SER A 217 2.46 -23.74 3.92
C SER A 217 1.98 -23.73 5.38
N ALA A 218 1.50 -24.86 5.92
CA ALA A 218 0.94 -24.87 7.27
C ALA A 218 1.90 -24.28 8.33
N GLU A 219 3.21 -24.37 8.10
CA GLU A 219 4.26 -23.74 8.90
C GLU A 219 4.25 -22.21 8.79
N LEU A 220 4.14 -21.66 7.57
CA LEU A 220 3.98 -20.22 7.32
C LEU A 220 2.69 -19.71 7.95
N ALA A 221 1.55 -20.37 7.73
CA ALA A 221 0.27 -19.94 8.30
C ALA A 221 0.30 -19.83 9.84
N LEU A 222 0.93 -20.78 10.52
CA LEU A 222 1.13 -20.72 11.97
C LEU A 222 2.03 -19.56 12.40
N LEU A 223 3.12 -19.32 11.66
CA LEU A 223 4.03 -18.21 11.92
C LEU A 223 3.32 -16.85 11.75
N LEU A 224 2.54 -16.68 10.68
CA LEU A 224 1.77 -15.46 10.43
C LEU A 224 0.72 -15.24 11.53
N ALA A 225 -0.01 -16.28 11.91
CA ALA A 225 -0.99 -16.20 13.01
C ALA A 225 -0.32 -15.86 14.36
N GLN A 226 0.86 -16.42 14.64
CA GLN A 226 1.64 -16.08 15.82
C GLN A 226 2.08 -14.61 15.79
N SER A 227 2.53 -14.11 14.64
CA SER A 227 2.87 -12.70 14.46
C SER A 227 1.67 -11.77 14.68
N ASP A 228 0.50 -12.12 14.16
CA ASP A 228 -0.75 -11.36 14.36
C ASP A 228 -1.13 -11.29 15.85
N LEU A 229 -0.96 -12.39 16.59
CA LEU A 229 -1.20 -12.42 18.04
C LEU A 229 -0.20 -11.56 18.82
N LEU A 230 1.08 -11.60 18.43
CA LEU A 230 2.14 -10.80 19.07
C LEU A 230 1.95 -9.29 18.83
N HIS A 231 1.49 -8.90 17.64
CA HIS A 231 1.16 -7.53 17.30
C HIS A 231 0.06 -6.93 18.20
N ALA A 232 -0.96 -7.73 18.55
CA ALA A 232 -2.03 -7.32 19.47
C ALA A 232 -1.58 -7.22 20.95
N GLY A 233 -0.33 -7.55 21.24
CA GLY A 233 0.27 -7.50 22.56
C GLY A 233 0.80 -6.12 22.98
N ASP A 234 1.55 -6.11 24.08
CA ASP A 234 2.27 -4.94 24.56
C ASP A 234 3.57 -4.71 23.76
N SER A 235 4.33 -3.68 24.12
CA SER A 235 5.60 -3.34 23.45
C SER A 235 6.60 -4.50 23.45
N GLY A 236 6.63 -5.30 24.52
CA GLY A 236 7.48 -6.49 24.62
C GLY A 236 7.08 -7.56 23.60
N LYS A 237 5.79 -7.92 23.54
CA LYS A 237 5.27 -8.88 22.56
C LYS A 237 5.44 -8.40 21.12
N LYS A 238 5.24 -7.11 20.86
CA LYS A 238 5.50 -6.51 19.54
C LYS A 238 6.97 -6.69 19.12
N ALA A 239 7.90 -6.49 20.05
CA ALA A 239 9.33 -6.72 19.79
C ALA A 239 9.64 -8.21 19.54
N GLU A 240 9.01 -9.13 20.26
CA GLU A 240 9.09 -10.58 19.99
C GLU A 240 8.57 -10.92 18.59
N GLY A 241 7.44 -10.32 18.19
CA GLY A 241 6.86 -10.49 16.85
C GLY A 241 7.80 -9.98 15.75
N PHE A 242 8.47 -8.85 15.98
CA PHE A 242 9.48 -8.32 15.08
C PHE A 242 10.69 -9.26 14.94
N GLN A 243 11.20 -9.81 16.05
CA GLN A 243 12.30 -10.78 16.02
C GLN A 243 11.90 -12.05 15.26
N LEU A 244 10.72 -12.61 15.55
CA LEU A 244 10.18 -13.80 14.89
C LEU A 244 10.15 -13.63 13.37
N LEU A 245 9.63 -12.51 12.88
CA LEU A 245 9.56 -12.23 11.45
C LEU A 245 10.96 -12.00 10.87
N THR A 246 11.81 -11.22 11.52
CA THR A 246 13.16 -10.93 11.02
C THR A 246 14.01 -12.21 10.86
N GLU A 247 13.92 -13.15 11.80
CA GLU A 247 14.62 -14.43 11.74
C GLU A 247 14.16 -15.33 10.59
N ASN A 248 12.89 -15.21 10.19
CA ASN A 248 12.29 -16.01 9.14
C ASN A 248 12.26 -15.29 7.77
N ARG A 249 12.73 -14.05 7.69
CA ARG A 249 12.87 -13.28 6.44
C ARG A 249 13.62 -14.02 5.33
N PRO A 250 14.74 -14.75 5.58
CA PRO A 250 15.42 -15.49 4.52
C PRO A 250 14.61 -16.65 3.94
N LEU A 251 13.54 -17.09 4.60
CA LEU A 251 12.70 -18.20 4.18
C LEU A 251 11.44 -17.76 3.44
N TYR A 252 10.84 -16.65 3.88
CA TYR A 252 9.52 -16.18 3.43
C TYR A 252 9.50 -14.73 2.93
N GLY A 253 10.66 -14.08 2.76
CA GLY A 253 10.75 -12.68 2.32
C GLY A 253 10.25 -12.39 0.90
N ASP A 254 9.87 -13.42 0.14
CA ASP A 254 9.23 -13.26 -1.17
C ASP A 254 7.69 -13.43 -1.10
N ASP A 255 7.15 -13.88 0.04
CA ASP A 255 5.73 -14.06 0.25
C ASP A 255 5.06 -12.75 0.70
N VAL A 256 4.00 -12.35 0.00
CA VAL A 256 3.32 -11.06 0.22
C VAL A 256 2.70 -11.00 1.62
N GLU A 257 2.08 -12.10 2.07
CA GLU A 257 1.43 -12.18 3.38
C GLU A 257 2.42 -12.06 4.54
N PHE A 258 3.64 -12.54 4.33
CA PHE A 258 4.75 -12.36 5.26
C PHE A 258 5.29 -10.93 5.25
N VAL A 259 5.53 -10.34 4.06
CA VAL A 259 6.21 -9.05 3.94
C VAL A 259 5.41 -7.90 4.56
N TRP A 260 4.10 -7.84 4.35
CA TRP A 260 3.31 -6.75 4.95
C TRP A 260 3.26 -6.85 6.48
N ARG A 261 3.28 -8.06 7.04
CA ARG A 261 3.38 -8.28 8.50
C ARG A 261 4.75 -7.88 9.03
N LEU A 262 5.82 -8.11 8.27
CA LEU A 262 7.17 -7.64 8.61
C LEU A 262 7.21 -6.11 8.62
N ALA A 263 6.66 -5.44 7.61
CA ALA A 263 6.55 -3.99 7.58
C ALA A 263 5.71 -3.43 8.75
N ARG A 264 4.60 -4.07 9.11
CA ARG A 264 3.84 -3.74 10.34
C ARG A 264 4.69 -3.85 11.60
N ALA A 265 5.48 -4.91 11.73
CA ALA A 265 6.37 -5.09 12.87
C ALA A 265 7.49 -4.02 12.92
N TYR A 266 8.02 -3.58 11.76
CA TYR A 266 8.91 -2.42 11.70
C TYR A 266 8.23 -1.15 12.24
N LYS A 267 6.96 -0.91 11.87
CA LYS A 267 6.18 0.20 12.42
C LYS A 267 6.01 0.09 13.93
N ASP A 268 5.76 -1.11 14.46
CA ASP A 268 5.69 -1.32 15.91
C ASP A 268 7.01 -0.97 16.61
N MET A 269 8.16 -1.27 15.99
CA MET A 269 9.47 -0.87 16.51
C MET A 269 9.65 0.66 16.51
N CYS A 270 9.10 1.39 15.52
CA CYS A 270 9.09 2.85 15.52
C CYS A 270 8.30 3.44 16.70
N GLU A 271 7.21 2.78 17.13
CA GLU A 271 6.38 3.23 18.25
C GLU A 271 7.03 2.97 19.61
N THR A 272 7.72 1.84 19.74
CA THR A 272 8.30 1.38 21.01
C THR A 272 9.67 1.95 21.32
N THR A 273 10.38 2.42 20.29
CA THR A 273 11.70 3.03 20.41
C THR A 273 11.55 4.51 20.78
N ASP A 274 12.55 5.12 21.45
CA ASP A 274 12.55 6.57 21.74
C ASP A 274 13.51 7.35 20.82
N GLY A 275 14.57 6.68 20.34
CA GLY A 275 15.62 7.28 19.54
C GLY A 275 15.12 7.74 18.16
N ARG A 276 15.25 9.02 17.87
CA ARG A 276 14.84 9.62 16.58
C ARG A 276 15.45 8.89 15.37
N GLU A 277 16.75 8.66 15.40
CA GLU A 277 17.47 8.02 14.30
C GLU A 277 17.10 6.55 14.16
N GLU A 278 16.90 5.86 15.27
CA GLU A 278 16.47 4.45 15.29
C GLU A 278 15.05 4.29 14.71
N LYS A 279 14.12 5.19 15.09
CA LYS A 279 12.77 5.23 14.49
C LYS A 279 12.82 5.38 12.99
N LYS A 280 13.64 6.32 12.52
CA LYS A 280 13.83 6.58 11.09
C LYS A 280 14.37 5.34 10.38
N ASN A 281 15.40 4.70 10.94
CA ASN A 281 15.99 3.50 10.36
C ASN A 281 14.99 2.34 10.28
N TYR A 282 14.19 2.10 11.33
CA TYR A 282 13.13 1.09 11.27
C TYR A 282 12.07 1.42 10.20
N ALA A 283 11.67 2.69 10.09
CA ALA A 283 10.67 3.11 9.12
C ALA A 283 11.19 2.95 7.68
N GLU A 284 12.44 3.33 7.41
CA GLU A 284 13.11 3.16 6.11
C GLU A 284 13.29 1.69 5.74
N GLN A 285 13.69 0.83 6.68
CA GLN A 285 13.81 -0.61 6.44
C GLN A 285 12.46 -1.24 6.15
N GLY A 286 11.43 -0.96 6.96
CA GLY A 286 10.08 -1.46 6.72
C GLY A 286 9.58 -1.02 5.35
N HIS A 287 9.77 0.26 4.99
CA HIS A 287 9.38 0.80 3.70
C HIS A 287 10.04 0.06 2.54
N TYR A 288 11.35 -0.20 2.63
CA TYR A 288 12.08 -0.96 1.62
C TYR A 288 11.50 -2.37 1.41
N GLU A 289 11.11 -3.08 2.48
CA GLU A 289 10.53 -4.43 2.36
C GLU A 289 9.20 -4.40 1.58
N VAL A 290 8.26 -3.52 1.93
CA VAL A 290 6.97 -3.44 1.22
C VAL A 290 7.09 -2.85 -0.18
N GLU A 291 8.03 -1.93 -0.41
CA GLU A 291 8.33 -1.41 -1.75
C GLU A 291 8.83 -2.53 -2.67
N ALA A 292 9.75 -3.37 -2.17
CA ALA A 292 10.24 -4.52 -2.91
C ALA A 292 9.13 -5.53 -3.23
N ALA A 293 8.19 -5.77 -2.30
CA ALA A 293 7.03 -6.62 -2.54
C ALA A 293 6.08 -6.04 -3.59
N LEU A 294 5.74 -4.74 -3.49
CA LEU A 294 4.85 -4.06 -4.45
C LEU A 294 5.44 -4.02 -5.86
N ASN A 295 6.76 -3.88 -5.99
CA ASN A 295 7.45 -3.92 -7.29
C ASN A 295 7.37 -5.30 -7.96
N ARG A 296 7.19 -6.38 -7.19
CA ARG A 296 7.00 -7.74 -7.71
C ARG A 296 5.53 -8.04 -7.97
N ASN A 297 4.67 -7.70 -7.01
CA ASN A 297 3.23 -7.87 -7.08
C ASN A 297 2.52 -6.66 -6.46
N GLY A 298 2.03 -5.77 -7.33
CA GLY A 298 1.34 -4.53 -6.92
C GLY A 298 -0.12 -4.72 -6.49
N LEU A 299 -0.62 -5.95 -6.34
CA LEU A 299 -2.03 -6.24 -6.05
C LEU A 299 -2.29 -6.63 -4.58
N SER A 300 -1.66 -5.93 -3.63
CA SER A 300 -1.87 -6.17 -2.19
C SER A 300 -2.29 -4.88 -1.47
N ALA A 301 -3.53 -4.85 -0.96
CA ALA A 301 -4.03 -3.72 -0.18
C ALA A 301 -3.23 -3.52 1.10
N GLU A 302 -2.89 -4.61 1.80
CA GLU A 302 -2.08 -4.56 3.01
C GLU A 302 -0.69 -3.97 2.74
N CYS A 303 -0.01 -4.40 1.67
CA CYS A 303 1.28 -3.80 1.30
C CYS A 303 1.15 -2.30 1.00
N HIS A 304 0.11 -1.89 0.26
CA HIS A 304 -0.14 -0.47 0.00
C HIS A 304 -0.41 0.33 1.29
N LYS A 305 -1.21 -0.22 2.22
CA LYS A 305 -1.48 0.40 3.53
C LYS A 305 -0.21 0.57 4.34
N TRP A 306 0.57 -0.49 4.52
CA TRP A 306 1.78 -0.44 5.33
C TRP A 306 2.89 0.41 4.70
N PHE A 307 2.96 0.43 3.36
CA PHE A 307 3.81 1.38 2.63
C PHE A 307 3.45 2.82 2.96
N ALA A 308 2.16 3.19 2.88
CA ALA A 308 1.70 4.54 3.17
C ALA A 308 2.02 4.96 4.62
N ILE A 309 1.77 4.07 5.59
CA ILE A 309 2.04 4.32 7.01
C ILE A 309 3.54 4.55 7.24
N LEU A 310 4.40 3.69 6.70
CA LEU A 310 5.85 3.77 6.90
C LEU A 310 6.45 4.99 6.18
N ALA A 311 5.98 5.31 4.97
CA ALA A 311 6.38 6.52 4.26
C ALA A 311 6.08 7.79 5.09
N HIS A 312 4.90 7.84 5.72
CA HIS A 312 4.55 8.95 6.61
C HIS A 312 5.49 9.03 7.82
N VAL A 313 5.77 7.92 8.50
CA VAL A 313 6.68 7.90 9.65
C VAL A 313 8.09 8.36 9.25
N SER A 314 8.63 7.87 8.13
CA SER A 314 9.94 8.30 7.61
C SER A 314 9.99 9.80 7.31
N SER A 315 8.90 10.36 6.77
CA SER A 315 8.82 11.77 6.38
C SER A 315 8.82 12.76 7.55
N GLN A 316 8.54 12.31 8.79
CA GLN A 316 8.47 13.21 9.96
C GLN A 316 9.77 13.98 10.22
N HIS A 317 10.90 13.44 9.74
CA HIS A 317 12.25 14.00 9.87
C HIS A 317 12.72 14.80 8.65
N GLU A 318 11.93 14.85 7.58
CA GLU A 318 12.28 15.54 6.35
C GLU A 318 11.99 17.05 6.43
N SER A 319 12.51 17.78 5.45
CA SER A 319 12.14 19.17 5.21
C SER A 319 10.63 19.28 4.88
N ILE A 320 10.08 20.50 4.95
CA ILE A 320 8.68 20.76 4.57
C ILE A 320 8.38 20.23 3.16
N HIS A 321 9.32 20.38 2.22
CA HIS A 321 9.21 19.86 0.87
C HIS A 321 9.10 18.33 0.82
N GLY A 322 9.94 17.62 1.59
CA GLY A 322 9.88 16.16 1.71
C GLY A 322 8.57 15.69 2.32
N LYS A 323 8.11 16.34 3.39
CA LYS A 323 6.80 16.06 4.02
C LYS A 323 5.63 16.20 3.05
N VAL A 324 5.62 17.28 2.26
CA VAL A 324 4.59 17.50 1.25
C VAL A 324 4.64 16.38 0.20
N LYS A 325 5.82 16.04 -0.34
CA LYS A 325 5.98 14.94 -1.31
C LYS A 325 5.50 13.60 -0.74
N SER A 326 5.96 13.25 0.46
CA SER A 326 5.63 12.00 1.14
C SER A 326 4.13 11.91 1.50
N SER A 327 3.50 13.05 1.80
CA SER A 327 2.05 13.12 2.04
C SER A 327 1.23 12.71 0.81
N TYR A 328 1.65 13.10 -0.40
CA TYR A 328 0.98 12.66 -1.63
C TYR A 328 1.20 11.19 -1.95
N VAL A 329 2.42 10.70 -1.71
CA VAL A 329 2.73 9.27 -1.84
C VAL A 329 1.87 8.44 -0.89
N LEU A 330 1.68 8.89 0.36
CA LEU A 330 0.74 8.28 1.30
C LEU A 330 -0.67 8.21 0.70
N LYS A 331 -1.18 9.32 0.16
CA LYS A 331 -2.52 9.33 -0.44
C LYS A 331 -2.65 8.35 -1.61
N GLU A 332 -1.70 8.36 -2.53
CA GLU A 332 -1.72 7.47 -3.71
C GLU A 332 -1.80 6.00 -3.30
N HIS A 333 -1.02 5.60 -2.29
CA HIS A 333 -1.02 4.23 -1.80
C HIS A 333 -2.29 3.90 -1.00
N LEU A 334 -2.86 4.83 -0.23
CA LEU A 334 -4.15 4.61 0.44
C LEU A 334 -5.29 4.48 -0.56
N ASP A 335 -5.34 5.32 -1.60
CA ASP A 335 -6.34 5.24 -2.66
C ASP A 335 -6.24 3.90 -3.41
N ARG A 336 -5.02 3.39 -3.66
CA ARG A 336 -4.80 2.05 -4.23
C ARG A 336 -5.24 0.93 -3.29
N ALA A 337 -4.93 1.02 -2.00
CA ALA A 337 -5.38 0.05 -1.01
C ALA A 337 -6.92 -0.04 -1.00
N LEU A 338 -7.60 1.10 -0.99
CA LEU A 338 -9.07 1.17 -1.01
C LEU A 338 -9.69 0.77 -2.34
N ALA A 339 -8.97 0.92 -3.46
CA ALA A 339 -9.41 0.40 -4.75
C ALA A 339 -9.37 -1.14 -4.82
N LEU A 340 -8.52 -1.77 -4.01
CA LEU A 340 -8.42 -3.23 -3.88
C LEU A 340 -9.38 -3.77 -2.82
N HIS A 341 -9.47 -3.09 -1.67
CA HIS A 341 -10.29 -3.47 -0.51
C HIS A 341 -10.92 -2.22 0.12
N ASP A 342 -12.24 -2.07 -0.03
CA ASP A 342 -13.00 -0.90 0.43
C ASP A 342 -13.57 -1.03 1.85
N ASP A 343 -13.09 -2.01 2.61
CA ASP A 343 -13.55 -2.39 3.95
C ASP A 343 -12.53 -2.11 5.07
N ASP A 344 -11.40 -1.47 4.75
CA ASP A 344 -10.36 -1.15 5.74
C ASP A 344 -10.60 0.19 6.46
N ALA A 345 -11.07 0.12 7.70
CA ALA A 345 -11.29 1.29 8.55
C ALA A 345 -10.03 2.13 8.81
N ILE A 346 -8.84 1.52 8.84
CA ILE A 346 -7.57 2.23 9.06
C ILE A 346 -7.25 3.09 7.84
N CYS A 347 -7.47 2.59 6.63
CA CYS A 347 -7.25 3.35 5.40
C CYS A 347 -8.13 4.60 5.34
N PHE A 348 -9.42 4.49 5.66
CA PHE A 348 -10.32 5.64 5.74
C PHE A 348 -9.92 6.61 6.86
N TYR A 349 -9.51 6.11 8.03
CA TYR A 349 -8.99 6.96 9.10
C TYR A 349 -7.76 7.76 8.65
N LEU A 350 -6.79 7.12 7.99
CA LEU A 350 -5.57 7.77 7.51
C LEU A 350 -5.85 8.78 6.39
N LEU A 351 -6.80 8.49 5.49
CA LEU A 351 -7.26 9.47 4.49
C LEU A 351 -7.93 10.68 5.13
N GLY A 352 -8.77 10.48 6.16
CA GLY A 352 -9.38 11.58 6.91
C GLY A 352 -8.32 12.46 7.58
N ARG A 353 -7.28 11.84 8.18
CA ARG A 353 -6.12 12.54 8.75
C ARG A 353 -5.38 13.35 7.70
N TRP A 354 -5.13 12.75 6.54
CA TRP A 354 -4.49 13.42 5.42
C TRP A 354 -5.31 14.62 4.93
N CYS A 355 -6.63 14.47 4.77
CA CYS A 355 -7.52 15.57 4.37
C CYS A 355 -7.48 16.75 5.35
N LEU A 356 -7.45 16.47 6.67
CA LEU A 356 -7.28 17.51 7.69
C LEU A 356 -5.95 18.23 7.57
N GLU A 357 -4.85 17.47 7.50
CA GLU A 357 -3.50 18.02 7.40
C GLU A 357 -3.38 18.91 6.14
N MET A 358 -3.87 18.43 4.99
CA MET A 358 -3.88 19.17 3.74
C MET A 358 -4.75 20.44 3.79
N SER A 359 -5.91 20.38 4.45
CA SER A 359 -6.79 21.55 4.62
C SER A 359 -6.17 22.62 5.52
N SER A 360 -5.27 22.21 6.43
CA SER A 360 -4.58 23.08 7.39
C SER A 360 -3.25 23.65 6.89
N LEU A 361 -2.82 23.34 5.66
CA LEU A 361 -1.55 23.78 5.11
C LEU A 361 -1.41 25.32 5.03
N SER A 362 -0.26 25.79 5.45
CA SER A 362 0.15 27.19 5.32
C SER A 362 0.23 27.63 3.85
N TRP A 363 0.23 28.95 3.62
CA TRP A 363 0.38 29.50 2.26
C TRP A 363 1.69 29.06 1.60
N LEU A 364 2.78 28.93 2.37
CA LEU A 364 4.08 28.50 1.87
C LEU A 364 4.05 27.02 1.46
N GLU A 365 3.47 26.15 2.28
CA GLU A 365 3.30 24.72 1.96
C GLU A 365 2.42 24.51 0.72
N ARG A 366 1.33 25.28 0.60
CA ARG A 366 0.48 25.26 -0.60
C ARG A 366 1.24 25.69 -1.86
N LYS A 367 2.16 26.65 -1.74
CA LYS A 367 3.00 27.06 -2.86
C LYS A 367 4.01 25.97 -3.24
N THR A 368 4.63 25.30 -2.28
CA THR A 368 5.51 24.14 -2.55
C THR A 368 4.77 22.94 -3.14
N ALA A 369 3.51 22.72 -2.74
CA ALA A 369 2.65 21.72 -3.36
C ALA A 369 2.34 22.06 -4.82
N ALA A 370 2.05 23.33 -5.13
CA ALA A 370 1.76 23.75 -6.50
C ALA A 370 2.98 23.70 -7.43
N THR A 371 4.22 23.76 -6.90
CA THR A 371 5.44 23.57 -7.71
C THR A 371 5.71 22.09 -8.00
N LEU A 372 5.39 21.19 -7.07
CA LEU A 372 5.57 19.75 -7.25
C LEU A 372 4.46 19.10 -8.07
N TYR A 373 3.24 19.64 -8.01
CA TYR A 373 2.05 19.05 -8.62
C TYR A 373 1.34 20.08 -9.49
N LYS A 374 1.14 19.75 -10.78
CA LYS A 374 0.40 20.57 -11.75
C LYS A 374 -0.98 20.99 -11.24
N THR A 375 -1.63 20.12 -10.47
CA THR A 375 -2.85 20.42 -9.72
C THR A 375 -2.73 19.83 -8.32
N PRO A 376 -2.45 20.64 -7.28
CA PRO A 376 -2.46 20.13 -5.92
C PRO A 376 -3.88 19.64 -5.60
N PRO A 377 -4.06 18.44 -5.02
CA PRO A 377 -5.38 17.96 -4.68
C PRO A 377 -5.99 18.92 -3.66
N THR A 378 -7.20 19.34 -3.99
CA THR A 378 -7.98 20.21 -3.13
C THR A 378 -8.77 19.30 -2.22
N THR A 379 -8.58 19.46 -0.91
CA THR A 379 -9.30 18.72 0.10
C THR A 379 -10.12 19.70 0.93
N SER A 380 -11.24 19.22 1.44
CA SER A 380 -12.10 19.97 2.33
C SER A 380 -12.18 19.32 3.71
N LEU A 381 -12.59 20.10 4.71
CA LEU A 381 -12.94 19.57 6.03
C LEU A 381 -14.12 18.59 5.97
N ASN A 382 -15.01 18.71 4.99
CA ASN A 382 -16.09 17.74 4.77
C ASN A 382 -15.54 16.40 4.28
N ASP A 383 -14.56 16.42 3.38
CA ASP A 383 -13.93 15.18 2.88
C ASP A 383 -13.28 14.42 4.05
N ALA A 384 -12.63 15.15 4.96
CA ALA A 384 -12.07 14.55 6.18
C ALA A 384 -13.17 13.91 7.05
N LEU A 385 -14.26 14.64 7.30
CA LEU A 385 -15.39 14.16 8.09
C LEU A 385 -16.02 12.90 7.48
N GLU A 386 -16.25 12.88 6.17
CA GLU A 386 -16.81 11.73 5.45
C GLU A 386 -15.92 10.49 5.60
N ASN A 387 -14.61 10.64 5.43
CA ASN A 387 -13.66 9.54 5.62
C ASN A 387 -13.66 9.01 7.07
N PHE A 388 -13.68 9.89 8.08
CA PHE A 388 -13.76 9.44 9.46
C PHE A 388 -15.08 8.75 9.81
N LEU A 389 -16.20 9.25 9.30
CA LEU A 389 -17.51 8.61 9.46
C LEU A 389 -17.52 7.23 8.79
N LYS A 390 -16.85 7.08 7.63
CA LYS A 390 -16.71 5.78 6.97
C LYS A 390 -15.89 4.80 7.81
N ALA A 391 -14.81 5.26 8.45
CA ALA A 391 -14.03 4.43 9.37
C ALA A 391 -14.86 3.97 10.58
N GLU A 392 -15.69 4.85 11.16
CA GLU A 392 -16.61 4.50 12.25
C GLU A 392 -17.75 3.58 11.78
N GLU A 393 -18.23 3.70 10.54
CA GLU A 393 -19.23 2.79 9.96
C GLU A 393 -18.69 1.36 9.83
N LEU A 394 -17.44 1.23 9.37
CA LEU A 394 -16.78 -0.07 9.18
C LEU A 394 -16.42 -0.75 10.51
N ASN A 395 -16.05 0.04 11.52
CA ASN A 395 -15.73 -0.50 12.84
C ASN A 395 -16.35 0.35 13.98
N PRO A 396 -17.65 0.18 14.25
CA PRO A 396 -18.38 1.04 15.18
C PRO A 396 -17.86 0.95 16.62
N GLY A 397 -17.45 2.09 17.17
CA GLY A 397 -17.09 2.24 18.57
C GLY A 397 -15.82 1.54 19.03
N SER A 398 -14.98 1.07 18.10
CA SER A 398 -13.66 0.55 18.43
C SER A 398 -12.67 1.66 18.76
N SER A 399 -12.64 2.72 17.94
CA SER A 399 -11.60 3.74 18.02
C SER A 399 -12.10 5.02 18.66
N ARG A 400 -11.66 5.27 19.89
CA ARG A 400 -11.81 6.58 20.55
C ARG A 400 -11.23 7.70 19.68
N THR A 401 -10.10 7.45 19.05
CA THR A 401 -9.37 8.41 18.21
C THR A 401 -10.21 8.86 17.02
N VAL A 402 -10.82 7.94 16.28
CA VAL A 402 -11.71 8.27 15.15
C VAL A 402 -12.82 9.21 15.60
N ARG A 403 -13.52 8.89 16.69
CA ARG A 403 -14.60 9.73 17.25
C ARG A 403 -14.14 11.13 17.64
N LEU A 404 -12.95 11.25 18.20
CA LEU A 404 -12.37 12.55 18.55
C LEU A 404 -12.08 13.39 17.29
N TYR A 405 -11.59 12.78 16.21
CA TYR A 405 -11.39 13.49 14.94
C TYR A 405 -12.71 13.88 14.26
N ILE A 406 -13.76 13.04 14.35
CA ILE A 406 -15.11 13.41 13.91
C ILE A 406 -15.59 14.65 14.67
N ALA A 407 -15.44 14.66 16.00
CA ALA A 407 -15.80 15.80 16.83
C ALA A 407 -15.03 17.07 16.44
N LYS A 408 -13.72 16.95 16.15
CA LYS A 408 -12.89 18.07 15.67
C LYS A 408 -13.41 18.64 14.36
N CYS A 409 -13.72 17.79 13.38
CA CYS A 409 -14.29 18.23 12.10
C CYS A 409 -15.61 18.98 12.30
N HIS A 410 -16.52 18.45 13.12
CA HIS A 410 -17.78 19.14 13.44
C HIS A 410 -17.56 20.48 14.13
N LYS A 411 -16.60 20.59 15.05
CA LYS A 411 -16.23 21.85 15.72
C LYS A 411 -15.75 22.88 14.70
N GLU A 412 -14.84 22.51 13.80
CA GLU A 412 -14.28 23.40 12.79
C GLU A 412 -15.32 23.83 11.73
N LEU A 413 -16.30 22.96 11.43
CA LEU A 413 -17.46 23.28 10.58
C LEU A 413 -18.53 24.14 11.29
N GLY A 414 -18.37 24.43 12.58
CA GLY A 414 -19.33 25.21 13.38
C GLY A 414 -20.51 24.40 13.94
N ASN A 415 -20.53 23.08 13.75
CA ASN A 415 -21.56 22.16 14.23
C ASN A 415 -21.31 21.76 15.69
N ILE A 416 -21.40 22.74 16.60
CA ILE A 416 -20.99 22.57 18.01
C ILE A 416 -21.80 21.50 18.77
N SER A 417 -23.09 21.31 18.44
CA SER A 417 -23.92 20.28 19.06
C SER A 417 -23.43 18.87 18.73
N GLU A 418 -23.18 18.60 17.45
CA GLU A 418 -22.67 17.30 17.00
C GLU A 418 -21.27 17.04 17.54
N ALA A 419 -20.40 18.06 17.51
CA ALA A 419 -19.07 17.95 18.08
C ALA A 419 -19.12 17.46 19.54
N ARG A 420 -20.02 18.01 20.37
CA ARG A 420 -20.19 17.56 21.76
C ARG A 420 -20.68 16.12 21.87
N ASN A 421 -21.67 15.73 21.08
CA ASN A 421 -22.18 14.36 21.07
C ASN A 421 -21.05 13.36 20.77
N TRP A 422 -20.23 13.67 19.77
CA TRP A 422 -19.08 12.84 19.40
C TRP A 422 -17.99 12.80 20.48
N VAL A 423 -17.71 13.90 21.19
CA VAL A 423 -16.79 13.87 22.34
C VAL A 423 -17.34 12.98 23.46
N GLN A 424 -18.64 13.05 23.76
CA GLN A 424 -19.27 12.19 24.76
C GLN A 424 -19.21 10.71 24.35
N LEU A 425 -19.46 10.41 23.08
CA LEU A 425 -19.31 9.08 22.50
C LEU A 425 -17.85 8.58 22.63
N ALA A 426 -16.87 9.42 22.33
CA ALA A 426 -15.45 9.10 22.49
C ALA A 426 -15.07 8.80 23.95
N GLN A 427 -15.64 9.55 24.91
CA GLN A 427 -15.41 9.30 26.35
C GLN A 427 -16.00 7.98 26.82
N SER A 428 -17.13 7.55 26.23
CA SER A 428 -17.77 6.29 26.54
C SER A 428 -17.08 5.06 25.92
N THR A 429 -16.20 5.27 24.93
CA THR A 429 -15.40 4.21 24.31
C THR A 429 -14.27 3.76 25.25
N SER A 430 -14.11 2.45 25.44
CA SER A 430 -13.00 1.85 26.18
C SER A 430 -11.65 2.27 25.57
N THR A 431 -10.72 2.71 26.40
CA THR A 431 -9.38 3.14 25.99
C THR A 431 -8.59 1.95 25.44
N GLU A 432 -8.17 2.03 24.18
CA GLU A 432 -7.06 1.20 23.70
C GLU A 432 -5.76 1.65 24.38
N THR A 433 -4.90 0.70 24.71
CA THR A 433 -3.74 0.82 25.60
C THR A 433 -2.60 1.70 25.07
N ASN A 434 -2.74 2.32 23.89
CA ASN A 434 -1.81 3.27 23.31
C ASN A 434 -2.53 4.59 22.99
N GLU A 435 -2.74 5.41 24.01
CA GLU A 435 -3.14 6.80 23.78
C GLU A 435 -1.94 7.57 23.19
N ASP A 436 -1.95 7.82 21.88
CA ASP A 436 -0.98 8.74 21.28
C ASP A 436 -1.03 10.08 22.00
N ALA A 437 0.13 10.69 22.25
CA ALA A 437 0.22 12.02 22.84
C ALA A 437 -0.64 13.07 22.09
N GLY A 438 -0.82 12.89 20.77
CA GLY A 438 -1.72 13.71 19.96
C GLY A 438 -3.20 13.57 20.33
N ASN A 439 -3.65 12.37 20.73
CA ASN A 439 -5.02 12.11 21.16
C ASN A 439 -5.32 12.76 22.51
N ILE A 440 -4.33 12.78 23.42
CA ILE A 440 -4.44 13.47 24.72
C ILE A 440 -4.62 14.97 24.51
N VAL A 441 -3.78 15.58 23.68
CA VAL A 441 -3.86 17.02 23.34
C VAL A 441 -5.20 17.35 22.69
N LEU A 442 -5.64 16.53 21.74
CA LEU A 442 -6.89 16.76 21.03
C LEU A 442 -8.12 16.56 21.93
N GLN A 443 -8.05 15.61 22.87
CA GLN A 443 -9.07 15.45 23.89
C GLN A 443 -9.14 16.67 24.83
N GLU A 444 -8.00 17.20 25.24
CA GLU A 444 -7.93 18.41 26.07
C GLU A 444 -8.49 19.63 25.34
N GLU A 445 -8.16 19.80 24.06
CA GLU A 445 -8.68 20.86 23.19
C GLU A 445 -10.22 20.79 23.06
N LEU A 446 -10.78 19.58 23.02
CA LEU A 446 -12.21 19.34 22.87
C LEU A 446 -12.96 19.35 24.21
N LYS A 447 -12.27 19.17 25.33
CA LYS A 447 -12.88 19.19 26.68
C LYS A 447 -13.59 20.51 26.98
N GLY A 448 -13.03 21.63 26.50
CA GLY A 448 -13.66 22.94 26.62
C GLY A 448 -15.04 23.04 25.97
N LEU A 449 -15.43 22.16 25.04
CA LEU A 449 -16.78 22.14 24.47
C LEU A 449 -17.84 21.62 25.45
N ILE A 450 -17.45 20.76 26.39
CA ILE A 450 -18.34 20.17 27.40
C ILE A 450 -18.52 21.15 28.56
N ASP A 451 -17.41 21.69 29.07
CA ASP A 451 -17.40 22.53 30.27
C ASP A 451 -18.20 23.84 30.11
N ASN A 452 -18.17 24.45 28.92
CA ASN A 452 -18.91 25.68 28.61
C ASN A 452 -20.45 25.55 28.71
N THR A 453 -21.01 24.34 28.86
CA THR A 453 -22.45 24.13 28.99
C THR A 453 -22.92 23.89 30.43
N ALA A 454 -22.03 23.50 31.35
CA ALA A 454 -22.35 23.47 32.77
C ALA A 454 -22.73 24.88 33.27
N ASP A 455 -22.07 25.92 32.74
CA ASP A 455 -22.37 27.31 33.05
C ASP A 455 -23.65 27.85 32.37
N LEU A 456 -24.02 27.33 31.20
CA LEU A 456 -25.25 27.74 30.49
C LEU A 456 -26.51 27.01 30.99
N SER A 457 -26.36 25.79 31.52
CA SER A 457 -27.46 25.04 32.12
C SER A 457 -27.77 25.51 33.54
N THR A 458 -26.75 25.88 34.33
CA THR A 458 -26.93 26.49 35.66
C THR A 458 -27.51 27.91 35.58
N SER A 459 -27.19 28.69 34.55
CA SER A 459 -27.78 30.03 34.35
C SER A 459 -29.24 30.01 33.85
N ARG A 460 -29.69 28.94 33.18
CA ARG A 460 -31.11 28.77 32.79
C ARG A 460 -32.02 28.21 33.88
N LEU A 461 -31.46 27.61 34.93
CA LEU A 461 -32.22 27.12 36.10
C LEU A 461 -32.41 28.19 37.18
N ASN A 462 -31.73 29.33 37.07
CA ASN A 462 -31.76 30.44 38.03
C ASN A 462 -32.53 31.69 37.55
N ASN A 463 -33.32 31.58 36.47
CA ASN A 463 -34.19 32.68 35.98
C ASN A 463 -35.65 32.28 35.95
#